data_AF-A0A959GYC0-F1
#
_entry.id   AF-A0A959GYC0-F1
#
_cell.length_a   1.000
_cell.length_b   1.000
_cell.length_c   1.000
_cell.angle_alpha   90.00
_cell.angle_beta   90.00
_cell.angle_gamma   90.00
#
_symmetry.space_group_name_H-M   'P 1'
#
loop_
_entity.id
_entity.type
_entity.pdbx_description
1 polymer ?
#
loop_
_entity_poly.entity_id
_entity_poly.type
_entity_poly.pdbx_seq_one_letter_code
_entity_poly.pdbx_strand_id
1 'polypeptide(L)'
;EVARLSLQRLVADGRIHPQRIEEVVAKVSKQLEEQIIEIGERTVIELGIHGLNAALVRMVGRMRFRSSYGQNLLKHSIETAELCSIMASELGLNPKQIKMAKRAGLLHDIGKVAEEETELSHALVGMKMCEQYGEHPVIINAVGAHHDEIEMNNIISPIIQACDAISGARPGARREILENYLKRIGELEDLAMSYEGVAKAFAMQAGRELRVIVEADKVTDQYADDLSFMISQKIQDEMQYPGQIRVTVIREKRAVAFAR
;
A
#
# COMPACT_ATOMS: atom_id res chain seq x y z
N GLU A 1 -5.85 -6.39 -13.41
CA GLU A 1 -7.28 -6.70 -13.62
C GLU A 1 -7.60 -7.22 -15.01
N VAL A 2 -7.18 -6.52 -16.08
CA VAL A 2 -7.36 -6.98 -17.48
C VAL A 2 -6.94 -8.45 -17.64
N ALA A 3 -5.68 -8.78 -17.30
CA ALA A 3 -5.18 -10.15 -17.40
C ALA A 3 -6.03 -11.16 -16.61
N ARG A 4 -6.44 -10.82 -15.38
CA ARG A 4 -7.25 -11.69 -14.51
C ARG A 4 -8.60 -12.03 -15.15
N LEU A 5 -9.33 -11.01 -15.60
CA LEU A 5 -10.64 -11.18 -16.23
C LEU A 5 -10.54 -11.85 -17.60
N SER A 6 -9.51 -11.52 -18.39
CA SER A 6 -9.25 -12.16 -19.68
C SER A 6 -8.95 -13.65 -19.50
N LEU A 7 -8.09 -14.02 -18.56
CA LEU A 7 -7.79 -15.42 -18.25
C LEU A 7 -9.04 -16.18 -17.77
N GLN A 8 -9.83 -15.60 -16.88
CA GLN A 8 -11.08 -16.22 -16.42
C GLN A 8 -12.05 -16.52 -17.59
N ARG A 9 -12.18 -15.58 -18.54
CA ARG A 9 -13.04 -15.77 -19.72
C ARG A 9 -12.48 -16.80 -20.69
N LEU A 10 -11.17 -16.78 -20.94
CA LEU A 10 -10.50 -17.73 -21.82
C LEU A 10 -10.60 -19.17 -21.28
N VAL A 11 -10.41 -19.35 -19.97
CA VAL A 11 -10.54 -20.66 -19.32
C VAL A 11 -11.99 -21.17 -19.39
N ALA A 12 -12.98 -20.31 -19.13
CA ALA A 12 -14.40 -20.68 -19.23
C ALA A 12 -14.83 -21.04 -20.66
N ASP A 13 -14.25 -20.39 -21.67
CA ASP A 13 -14.50 -20.64 -23.10
C ASP A 13 -13.76 -21.89 -23.62
N GLY A 14 -12.66 -22.30 -22.97
CA GLY A 14 -11.84 -23.47 -23.35
C GLY A 14 -11.01 -23.31 -24.63
N ARG A 15 -11.18 -22.20 -25.36
CA ARG A 15 -10.43 -21.87 -26.59
C ARG A 15 -9.33 -20.85 -26.28
N ILE A 16 -8.09 -21.33 -26.22
CA ILE A 16 -6.93 -20.50 -25.89
C ILE A 16 -5.92 -20.58 -27.04
N HIS A 17 -6.05 -19.69 -28.01
CA HIS A 17 -5.12 -19.49 -29.11
C HIS A 17 -4.87 -17.99 -29.32
N PRO A 18 -3.76 -17.58 -29.97
CA PRO A 18 -3.32 -16.19 -30.00
C PRO A 18 -4.40 -15.16 -30.38
N GLN A 19 -5.14 -15.41 -31.45
CA GLN A 19 -6.20 -14.49 -31.92
C GLN A 19 -7.33 -14.32 -30.90
N ARG A 20 -7.69 -15.40 -30.20
CA ARG A 20 -8.73 -15.36 -29.18
C ARG A 20 -8.28 -14.61 -27.94
N ILE A 21 -7.00 -14.75 -27.57
CA ILE A 21 -6.41 -14.00 -26.46
C ILE A 21 -6.49 -12.51 -26.75
N GLU A 22 -6.06 -12.07 -27.94
CA GLU A 22 -6.11 -10.66 -28.36
C GLU A 22 -7.54 -10.12 -28.34
N GLU A 23 -8.51 -10.85 -28.91
CA GLU A 23 -9.92 -10.45 -28.93
C GLU A 23 -10.49 -10.29 -27.51
N VAL A 24 -10.25 -11.28 -26.63
CA VAL A 24 -10.77 -11.26 -25.25
C VAL A 24 -10.10 -10.15 -24.44
N VAL A 25 -8.78 -9.94 -24.59
CA VAL A 25 -8.07 -8.85 -23.93
C VAL A 25 -8.62 -7.50 -24.39
N ALA A 26 -8.78 -7.27 -25.70
CA ALA A 26 -9.35 -6.01 -26.21
C ALA A 26 -10.76 -5.76 -25.66
N LYS A 27 -11.62 -6.79 -25.63
CA LYS A 27 -12.98 -6.69 -25.10
C LYS A 27 -13.00 -6.40 -23.59
N VAL A 28 -12.17 -7.09 -22.81
CA VAL A 28 -12.07 -6.88 -21.36
C VAL A 28 -11.52 -5.49 -21.05
N SER A 29 -10.49 -5.04 -21.77
CA SER A 29 -9.91 -3.70 -21.62
C SER A 29 -10.96 -2.62 -21.86
N LYS A 30 -11.75 -2.74 -22.94
CA LYS A 30 -12.84 -1.79 -23.23
C LYS A 30 -13.88 -1.75 -22.12
N GLN A 31 -14.32 -2.91 -21.63
CA GLN A 31 -15.32 -2.98 -20.56
C GLN A 31 -14.81 -2.44 -19.23
N LEU A 32 -13.55 -2.69 -18.89
CA LEU A 32 -12.94 -2.12 -17.70
C LEU A 32 -12.82 -0.60 -17.79
N GLU A 33 -12.52 -0.08 -18.98
CA GLU A 33 -12.46 1.36 -19.23
C GLU A 33 -13.82 2.03 -19.04
N GLU A 34 -14.89 1.44 -19.59
CA GLU A 34 -16.28 1.89 -19.36
C GLU A 34 -16.62 1.85 -17.86
N GLN A 35 -16.29 0.75 -17.17
CA GLN A 35 -16.53 0.61 -15.73
C GLN A 35 -15.75 1.63 -14.90
N ILE A 36 -14.50 1.95 -15.28
CA ILE A 36 -13.69 2.99 -14.63
C ILE A 36 -14.43 4.32 -14.67
N ILE A 37 -14.93 4.72 -15.85
CA ILE A 37 -15.63 5.99 -16.02
C ILE A 37 -16.90 6.02 -15.17
N GLU A 38 -17.72 4.97 -15.22
CA GLU A 38 -18.95 4.85 -14.43
C GLU A 38 -18.69 4.96 -12.92
N ILE A 39 -17.63 4.31 -12.42
CA ILE A 39 -17.23 4.40 -11.01
C ILE A 39 -16.87 5.84 -10.65
N GLY A 40 -16.06 6.49 -11.47
CA GLY A 40 -15.66 7.88 -11.27
C GLY A 40 -16.85 8.84 -11.23
N GLU A 41 -17.75 8.72 -12.22
CA GLU A 41 -18.97 9.52 -12.33
C GLU A 41 -19.87 9.34 -11.11
N ARG A 42 -20.12 8.09 -10.71
CA ARG A 42 -20.92 7.79 -9.52
C ARG A 42 -20.28 8.40 -8.27
N THR A 43 -18.97 8.25 -8.08
CA THR A 43 -18.29 8.80 -6.90
C THR A 43 -18.41 10.31 -6.80
N VAL A 44 -18.21 11.06 -7.90
CA VAL A 44 -18.32 12.52 -7.85
C VAL A 44 -19.76 12.97 -7.62
N ILE A 45 -20.75 12.25 -8.14
CA ILE A 45 -22.18 12.51 -7.89
C ILE A 45 -22.51 12.28 -6.42
N GLU A 46 -22.14 11.13 -5.86
CA GLU A 46 -22.38 10.77 -4.45
C GLU A 46 -21.76 11.79 -3.49
N LEU A 47 -20.56 12.29 -3.81
CA LEU A 47 -19.88 13.31 -3.00
C LEU A 47 -20.40 14.74 -3.24
N GLY A 48 -21.27 14.97 -4.24
CA GLY A 48 -21.74 16.30 -4.62
C GLY A 48 -20.64 17.20 -5.20
N ILE A 49 -19.64 16.60 -5.86
CA ILE A 49 -18.54 17.31 -6.52
C ILE A 49 -18.92 17.51 -7.99
N HIS A 50 -19.28 18.73 -8.35
CA HIS A 50 -19.69 19.08 -9.72
C HIS A 50 -18.57 19.75 -10.50
N GLY A 51 -18.57 19.60 -11.82
CA GLY A 51 -17.64 20.30 -12.72
C GLY A 51 -16.19 19.83 -12.61
N LEU A 52 -15.96 18.55 -12.29
CA LEU A 52 -14.63 17.94 -12.35
C LEU A 52 -14.34 17.57 -13.81
N ASN A 53 -13.11 17.79 -14.28
CA ASN A 53 -12.73 17.43 -15.66
C ASN A 53 -12.92 15.92 -15.90
N ALA A 54 -13.43 15.53 -17.08
CA ALA A 54 -13.68 14.12 -17.41
C ALA A 54 -12.44 13.23 -17.27
N ALA A 55 -11.25 13.75 -17.54
CA ALA A 55 -10.00 13.02 -17.33
C ALA A 55 -9.74 12.76 -15.83
N LEU A 56 -9.99 13.73 -14.96
CA LEU A 56 -9.89 13.56 -13.51
C LEU A 56 -10.97 12.60 -12.98
N VAL A 57 -12.20 12.68 -13.50
CA VAL A 57 -13.28 11.73 -13.17
C VAL A 57 -12.86 10.29 -13.51
N ARG A 58 -12.30 10.09 -14.72
CA ARG A 58 -11.73 8.80 -15.12
C ARG A 58 -10.63 8.33 -14.16
N MET A 59 -9.71 9.21 -13.78
CA MET A 59 -8.64 8.88 -12.83
C MET A 59 -9.16 8.52 -11.43
N VAL A 60 -10.18 9.22 -10.93
CA VAL A 60 -10.90 8.84 -9.71
C VAL A 60 -11.43 7.41 -9.81
N GLY A 61 -12.06 7.07 -10.93
CA GLY A 61 -12.50 5.69 -11.21
C GLY A 61 -11.38 4.66 -11.15
N ARG A 62 -10.20 4.98 -11.70
CA ARG A 62 -9.02 4.10 -11.67
C ARG A 62 -8.52 3.81 -10.26
N MET A 63 -8.72 4.70 -9.31
CA MET A 63 -8.35 4.47 -7.90
C MET A 63 -9.03 3.22 -7.32
N ARG A 64 -10.18 2.79 -7.86
CA ARG A 64 -10.85 1.56 -7.43
C ARG A 64 -10.00 0.31 -7.65
N PHE A 65 -9.09 0.34 -8.62
CA PHE A 65 -8.23 -0.78 -8.99
C PHE A 65 -6.81 -0.66 -8.41
N ARG A 66 -6.59 0.33 -7.53
CA ARG A 66 -5.35 0.50 -6.77
C ARG A 66 -5.62 0.24 -5.30
N SER A 67 -4.67 -0.44 -4.65
CA SER A 67 -4.63 -0.55 -3.19
C SER A 67 -3.33 0.05 -2.68
N SER A 68 -3.39 0.70 -1.52
CA SER A 68 -2.22 1.22 -0.81
C SER A 68 -2.33 0.78 0.63
N TYR A 69 -1.28 0.13 1.15
CA TYR A 69 -1.26 -0.39 2.52
C TYR A 69 -2.50 -1.22 2.89
N GLY A 70 -2.98 -2.07 1.97
CA GLY A 70 -4.13 -2.98 2.19
C GLY A 70 -5.50 -2.33 2.07
N GLN A 71 -5.59 -1.01 1.95
CA GLN A 71 -6.83 -0.30 1.74
C GLN A 71 -7.02 0.02 0.25
N ASN A 72 -8.27 -0.08 -0.22
CA ASN A 72 -8.62 0.39 -1.55
C ASN A 72 -8.47 1.91 -1.64
N LEU A 73 -7.75 2.39 -2.66
CA LEU A 73 -7.42 3.81 -2.78
C LEU A 73 -8.66 4.69 -2.96
N LEU A 74 -9.61 4.29 -3.80
CA LEU A 74 -10.85 5.08 -3.99
C LEU A 74 -11.62 5.20 -2.67
N LYS A 75 -11.74 4.12 -1.91
CA LYS A 75 -12.42 4.12 -0.61
C LYS A 75 -11.71 5.07 0.38
N HIS A 76 -10.38 5.04 0.41
CA HIS A 76 -9.57 5.98 1.19
C HIS A 76 -9.87 7.43 0.81
N SER A 77 -9.78 7.76 -0.48
CA SER A 77 -9.99 9.13 -0.96
C SER A 77 -11.42 9.64 -0.76
N ILE A 78 -12.44 8.80 -0.91
CA ILE A 78 -13.85 9.16 -0.61
C ILE A 78 -13.98 9.57 0.84
N GLU A 79 -13.41 8.79 1.75
CA GLU A 79 -13.49 9.07 3.17
C GLU A 79 -12.65 10.29 3.59
N THR A 80 -11.44 10.42 3.06
CA THR A 80 -10.63 11.63 3.26
C THR A 80 -11.40 12.86 2.77
N ALA A 81 -12.12 12.79 1.65
CA ALA A 81 -12.99 13.86 1.18
C ALA A 81 -14.11 14.22 2.17
N GLU A 82 -14.79 13.22 2.73
CA GLU A 82 -15.85 13.43 3.73
C GLU A 82 -15.29 14.06 5.01
N LEU A 83 -14.17 13.53 5.52
CA LEU A 83 -13.47 14.08 6.68
C LEU A 83 -13.03 15.53 6.45
N CYS A 84 -12.46 15.83 5.27
CA CYS A 84 -12.08 17.20 4.90
C CYS A 84 -13.28 18.14 4.91
N SER A 85 -14.44 17.69 4.41
CA SER A 85 -15.67 18.49 4.42
C SER A 85 -16.16 18.77 5.84
N ILE A 86 -16.14 17.76 6.71
CA ILE A 86 -16.56 17.88 8.11
C ILE A 86 -15.59 18.80 8.86
N MET A 87 -14.29 18.52 8.77
CA MET A 87 -13.25 19.31 9.45
C MET A 87 -13.29 20.78 9.01
N ALA A 88 -13.43 21.05 7.71
CA ALA A 88 -13.57 22.41 7.21
C ALA A 88 -14.82 23.12 7.77
N SER A 89 -15.94 22.40 7.92
CA SER A 89 -17.17 22.92 8.50
C SER A 89 -17.01 23.24 9.99
N GLU A 90 -16.42 22.33 10.77
CA GLU A 90 -16.17 22.52 12.21
C GLU A 90 -15.20 23.68 12.48
N LEU A 91 -14.27 23.94 11.56
CA LEU A 91 -13.37 25.09 11.61
C LEU A 91 -14.02 26.42 11.17
N GLY A 92 -15.31 26.41 10.83
CA GLY A 92 -16.07 27.61 10.45
C GLY A 92 -15.69 28.18 9.07
N LEU A 93 -15.13 27.36 8.17
CA LEU A 93 -14.82 27.79 6.81
C LEU A 93 -16.10 28.05 6.01
N ASN A 94 -16.03 28.95 5.04
CA ASN A 94 -17.21 29.28 4.24
C ASN A 94 -17.62 28.11 3.31
N PRO A 95 -18.87 28.09 2.80
CA PRO A 95 -19.37 26.99 1.98
C PRO A 95 -18.54 26.68 0.73
N LYS A 96 -17.86 27.69 0.15
CA LYS A 96 -16.97 27.49 -1.00
C LYS A 96 -15.69 26.74 -0.59
N GLN A 97 -15.10 27.10 0.55
CA GLN A 97 -13.92 26.43 1.10
C GLN A 97 -14.22 24.99 1.53
N ILE A 98 -15.37 24.73 2.14
CA ILE A 98 -15.80 23.36 2.48
C ILE A 98 -15.86 22.48 1.22
N LYS A 99 -16.46 22.99 0.14
CA LYS A 99 -16.51 22.28 -1.16
C LYS A 99 -15.12 22.05 -1.76
N MET A 100 -14.22 23.05 -1.65
CA MET A 100 -12.84 22.91 -2.11
C MET A 100 -12.08 21.86 -1.29
N ALA A 101 -12.27 21.81 0.04
CA ALA A 101 -11.64 20.81 0.91
C ALA A 101 -12.11 19.39 0.58
N LYS A 102 -13.42 19.20 0.37
CA LYS A 102 -13.98 17.92 -0.06
C LYS A 102 -13.39 17.47 -1.40
N ARG A 103 -13.37 18.36 -2.39
CA ARG A 103 -12.79 18.06 -3.72
C ARG A 103 -11.31 17.74 -3.64
N ALA A 104 -10.53 18.51 -2.89
CA ALA A 104 -9.11 18.27 -2.75
C ALA A 104 -8.81 16.98 -1.96
N GLY A 105 -9.62 16.64 -0.96
CA GLY A 105 -9.54 15.36 -0.26
C GLY A 105 -9.78 14.15 -1.17
N LEU A 106 -10.67 14.24 -2.16
CA LEU A 106 -10.85 13.17 -3.16
C LEU A 106 -9.62 13.03 -4.07
N LEU A 107 -8.96 14.15 -4.39
CA LEU A 107 -7.88 14.21 -5.37
C LEU A 107 -6.47 14.08 -4.77
N HIS A 108 -6.28 14.17 -3.45
CA HIS A 108 -4.94 14.25 -2.81
C HIS A 108 -3.99 13.14 -3.29
N ASP A 109 -4.50 11.93 -3.45
CA ASP A 109 -3.74 10.73 -3.78
C ASP A 109 -3.82 10.33 -5.27
N ILE A 110 -4.37 11.19 -6.14
CA ILE A 110 -4.62 10.87 -7.55
C ILE A 110 -3.37 10.54 -8.35
N GLY A 111 -2.21 11.04 -7.93
CA GLY A 111 -0.94 10.69 -8.57
C GLY A 111 -0.58 9.20 -8.48
N LYS A 112 -1.16 8.43 -7.54
CA LYS A 112 -0.90 6.98 -7.41
C LYS A 112 -1.48 6.15 -8.56
N VAL A 113 -2.31 6.75 -9.42
CA VAL A 113 -2.94 6.07 -10.58
C VAL A 113 -2.52 6.63 -11.93
N ALA A 114 -1.49 7.48 -11.96
CA ALA A 114 -0.88 7.98 -13.18
C ALA A 114 -0.46 6.82 -14.11
N GLU A 115 -0.57 7.04 -15.42
CA GLU A 115 -0.21 6.04 -16.45
C GLU A 115 1.30 6.00 -16.70
N GLU A 116 1.98 7.13 -16.54
CA GLU A 116 3.41 7.26 -16.76
C GLU A 116 4.19 6.99 -15.47
N GLU A 117 5.24 6.17 -15.58
CA GLU A 117 6.22 6.04 -14.52
C GLU A 117 7.04 7.33 -14.39
N THR A 118 7.19 7.81 -13.17
CA THR A 118 7.83 9.08 -12.86
C THR A 118 8.59 8.98 -11.56
N GLU A 119 9.70 9.71 -11.49
CA GLU A 119 10.54 9.81 -10.29
C GLU A 119 9.94 10.78 -9.25
N LEU A 120 8.90 11.53 -9.61
CA LEU A 120 8.23 12.46 -8.72
C LEU A 120 7.36 11.70 -7.71
N SER A 121 7.23 12.25 -6.50
CA SER A 121 6.29 11.72 -5.52
C SER A 121 4.85 11.84 -6.01
N HIS A 122 3.96 10.96 -5.53
CA HIS A 122 2.57 10.94 -6.01
C HIS A 122 1.83 12.26 -5.73
N ALA A 123 2.24 13.01 -4.70
CA ALA A 123 1.68 14.33 -4.42
C ALA A 123 2.02 15.33 -5.53
N LEU A 124 3.27 15.39 -5.98
CA LEU A 124 3.70 16.27 -7.08
C LEU A 124 3.10 15.84 -8.43
N VAL A 125 2.95 14.53 -8.66
CA VAL A 125 2.27 14.01 -9.86
C VAL A 125 0.79 14.41 -9.85
N GLY A 126 0.11 14.22 -8.72
CA GLY A 126 -1.28 14.62 -8.54
C GLY A 126 -1.47 16.13 -8.72
N MET A 127 -0.55 16.94 -8.20
CA MET A 127 -0.53 18.39 -8.37
C MET A 127 -0.46 18.78 -9.84
N LYS A 128 0.51 18.25 -10.59
CA LYS A 128 0.65 18.51 -12.04
C LYS A 128 -0.58 18.09 -12.82
N MET A 129 -1.18 16.96 -12.46
CA MET A 129 -2.41 16.49 -13.10
C MET A 129 -3.58 17.44 -12.83
N CYS A 130 -3.76 17.90 -11.59
CA CYS A 130 -4.78 18.88 -11.24
C CYS A 130 -4.57 20.21 -11.98
N GLU A 131 -3.32 20.67 -12.09
CA GLU A 131 -2.95 21.86 -12.85
C GLU A 131 -3.27 21.72 -14.34
N GLN A 132 -2.86 20.61 -14.96
CA GLN A 132 -3.12 20.31 -16.37
C GLN A 132 -4.62 20.34 -16.71
N TYR A 133 -5.47 19.87 -15.80
CA TYR A 133 -6.91 19.83 -16.00
C TYR A 133 -7.68 21.03 -15.42
N GLY A 134 -6.97 22.09 -15.04
CA GLY A 134 -7.55 23.39 -14.71
C GLY A 134 -8.24 23.47 -13.35
N GLU A 135 -7.77 22.70 -12.36
CA GLU A 135 -8.27 22.82 -10.99
C GLU A 135 -7.89 24.16 -10.35
N HIS A 136 -8.61 24.52 -9.29
CA HIS A 136 -8.35 25.78 -8.58
C HIS A 136 -6.97 25.75 -7.90
N PRO A 137 -6.18 26.85 -7.87
CA PRO A 137 -4.83 26.87 -7.29
C PRO A 137 -4.74 26.34 -5.84
N VAL A 138 -5.77 26.60 -5.04
CA VAL A 138 -5.89 26.08 -3.67
C VAL A 138 -5.96 24.55 -3.65
N ILE A 139 -6.70 23.94 -4.57
CA ILE A 139 -6.82 22.48 -4.69
C ILE A 139 -5.50 21.90 -5.18
N ILE A 140 -4.88 22.53 -6.20
CA ILE A 140 -3.57 22.14 -6.72
C ILE A 140 -2.53 22.12 -5.60
N ASN A 141 -2.42 23.22 -4.82
CA ASN A 141 -1.49 23.26 -3.68
C ASN A 141 -1.82 22.21 -2.63
N ALA A 142 -3.10 22.02 -2.29
CA ALA A 142 -3.47 21.07 -1.25
C ALA A 142 -3.18 19.61 -1.67
N VAL A 143 -3.32 19.26 -2.95
CA VAL A 143 -2.84 17.98 -3.50
C VAL A 143 -1.31 17.90 -3.52
N GLY A 144 -0.58 18.96 -3.86
CA GLY A 144 0.88 18.94 -3.87
C GLY A 144 1.52 18.90 -2.48
N ALA A 145 0.92 19.56 -1.50
CA ALA A 145 1.51 19.84 -0.19
C ALA A 145 1.13 18.84 0.91
N HIS A 146 0.22 17.89 0.67
CA HIS A 146 -0.29 17.02 1.75
C HIS A 146 0.76 16.10 2.40
N HIS A 147 1.91 15.92 1.75
CA HIS A 147 3.09 15.24 2.31
C HIS A 147 4.31 16.17 2.49
N ASP A 148 4.08 17.48 2.62
CA ASP A 148 5.11 18.50 2.86
C ASP A 148 6.15 18.65 1.73
N GLU A 149 5.82 18.21 0.51
CA GLU A 149 6.69 18.32 -0.67
C GLU A 149 6.85 19.76 -1.17
N ILE A 150 5.86 20.60 -0.89
CA ILE A 150 5.84 22.04 -1.18
C ILE A 150 5.20 22.78 0.00
N GLU A 151 5.41 24.10 0.04
CA GLU A 151 4.80 24.96 1.06
C GLU A 151 3.27 24.91 1.03
N MET A 152 2.66 24.71 2.20
CA MET A 152 1.23 24.87 2.39
C MET A 152 0.87 26.36 2.44
N ASN A 153 0.27 26.88 1.38
CA ASN A 153 -0.02 28.32 1.27
C ASN A 153 -1.48 28.70 1.59
N ASN A 154 -2.27 27.74 2.04
CA ASN A 154 -3.69 27.92 2.34
C ASN A 154 -4.15 26.92 3.41
N ILE A 155 -5.28 27.21 4.06
CA ILE A 155 -5.82 26.39 5.16
C ILE A 155 -6.33 25.00 4.72
N ILE A 156 -6.58 24.76 3.42
CA ILE A 156 -7.08 23.47 2.95
C ILE A 156 -5.98 22.41 2.98
N SER A 157 -4.73 22.78 2.70
CA SER A 157 -3.58 21.87 2.71
C SER A 157 -3.37 21.16 4.06
N PRO A 158 -3.31 21.85 5.22
CA PRO A 158 -3.20 21.17 6.52
C PRO A 158 -4.47 20.38 6.89
N ILE A 159 -5.65 20.80 6.42
CA ILE A 159 -6.89 20.00 6.59
C ILE A 159 -6.75 18.65 5.88
N ILE A 160 -6.29 18.63 4.63
CA ILE A 160 -6.09 17.38 3.88
C ILE A 160 -5.09 16.49 4.60
N GLN A 161 -3.94 17.04 5.01
CA GLN A 161 -2.91 16.27 5.70
C GLN A 161 -3.47 15.62 6.99
N ALA A 162 -4.23 16.38 7.79
CA ALA A 162 -4.86 15.86 9.00
C ALA A 162 -5.90 14.77 8.68
N CYS A 163 -6.77 15.00 7.71
CA CYS A 163 -7.80 14.04 7.31
C CYS A 163 -7.24 12.76 6.68
N ASP A 164 -6.17 12.86 5.90
CA ASP A 164 -5.43 11.71 5.34
C ASP A 164 -4.85 10.85 6.48
N ALA A 165 -4.20 11.48 7.46
CA ALA A 165 -3.69 10.79 8.64
C ALA A 165 -4.80 10.10 9.46
N ILE A 166 -5.94 10.77 9.67
CA ILE A 166 -7.10 10.20 10.37
C ILE A 166 -7.64 9.00 9.59
N SER A 167 -7.82 9.13 8.27
CA SER A 167 -8.30 8.03 7.43
C SER A 167 -7.36 6.83 7.50
N GLY A 168 -6.04 7.05 7.41
CA GLY A 168 -5.03 6.01 7.42
C GLY A 168 -4.76 5.37 8.79
N ALA A 169 -5.08 6.04 9.91
CA ALA A 169 -4.83 5.56 11.26
C ALA A 169 -5.97 4.71 11.86
N ARG A 170 -7.07 4.50 11.13
CA ARG A 170 -8.25 3.81 11.70
C ARG A 170 -7.99 2.34 12.04
N PRO A 171 -8.39 1.88 13.24
CA PRO A 171 -8.33 0.48 13.61
C PRO A 171 -9.12 -0.38 12.62
N GLY A 172 -8.45 -1.34 11.97
CA GLY A 172 -9.06 -2.17 10.92
C GLY A 172 -8.59 -1.84 9.50
N ALA A 173 -8.20 -0.60 9.20
CA ALA A 173 -7.69 -0.23 7.87
C ALA A 173 -6.33 -0.90 7.53
N ARG A 174 -5.57 -1.30 8.57
CA ARG A 174 -4.26 -1.94 8.46
C ARG A 174 -4.13 -3.26 9.27
N ARG A 175 -5.21 -3.74 9.89
CA ARG A 175 -5.14 -4.89 10.84
C ARG A 175 -4.79 -6.21 10.15
N GLU A 176 -5.40 -6.51 9.01
CA GLU A 176 -5.09 -7.74 8.26
C GLU A 176 -3.62 -7.80 7.84
N ILE A 177 -2.98 -6.66 7.55
CA ILE A 177 -1.55 -6.63 7.22
C ILE A 177 -0.70 -6.85 8.45
N LEU A 178 -1.03 -6.24 9.60
CA LEU A 178 -0.26 -6.45 10.82
C LEU A 178 -0.36 -7.90 11.30
N GLU A 179 -1.55 -8.50 11.27
CA GLU A 179 -1.73 -9.90 11.64
C GLU A 179 -0.97 -10.83 10.70
N ASN A 180 -1.09 -10.64 9.38
CA ASN A 180 -0.32 -11.43 8.42
C ASN A 180 1.19 -11.21 8.54
N TYR A 181 1.62 -9.99 8.86
CA TYR A 181 3.01 -9.65 9.09
C TYR A 181 3.56 -10.31 10.36
N LEU A 182 2.83 -10.24 11.48
CA LEU A 182 3.18 -10.90 12.73
C LEU A 182 3.15 -12.42 12.57
N LYS A 183 2.16 -12.96 11.86
CA LYS A 183 2.10 -14.38 11.51
C LYS A 183 3.32 -14.80 10.69
N ARG A 184 3.73 -14.00 9.71
CA ARG A 184 4.92 -14.26 8.88
C ARG A 184 6.22 -14.23 9.69
N ILE A 185 6.34 -13.28 10.63
CA ILE A 185 7.46 -13.24 11.59
C ILE A 185 7.46 -14.51 12.45
N GLY A 186 6.30 -14.90 12.96
CA GLY A 186 6.15 -16.14 13.73
C GLY A 186 6.54 -17.38 12.93
N GLU A 187 6.09 -17.49 11.68
CA GLU A 187 6.45 -18.60 10.79
C GLU A 187 7.98 -18.70 10.55
N LEU A 188 8.69 -17.58 10.45
CA LEU A 188 10.16 -17.56 10.36
C LEU A 188 10.83 -18.06 11.65
N GLU A 189 10.32 -17.62 12.80
CA GLU A 189 10.84 -18.02 14.11
C GLU A 189 10.56 -19.51 14.34
N ASP A 190 9.35 -19.98 14.06
CA ASP A 190 8.92 -21.38 14.19
C ASP A 190 9.72 -22.31 13.27
N LEU A 191 10.02 -21.87 12.03
CA LEU A 191 10.85 -22.62 11.09
C LEU A 191 12.25 -22.87 11.68
N ALA A 192 12.89 -21.85 12.24
CA ALA A 192 14.19 -22.01 12.88
C ALA A 192 14.10 -22.84 14.16
N MET A 193 13.05 -22.66 14.97
CA MET A 193 12.80 -23.45 16.18
C MET A 193 12.56 -24.94 15.91
N SER A 194 12.20 -25.32 14.68
CA SER A 194 12.00 -26.72 14.30
C SER A 194 13.30 -27.54 14.19
N TYR A 195 14.46 -26.88 14.14
CA TYR A 195 15.75 -27.55 14.06
C TYR A 195 16.28 -27.93 15.44
N GLU A 196 16.86 -29.13 15.56
CA GLU A 196 17.40 -29.64 16.81
C GLU A 196 18.58 -28.77 17.31
N GLY A 197 18.60 -28.49 18.62
CA GLY A 197 19.64 -27.66 19.24
C GLY A 197 19.41 -26.15 19.14
N VAL A 198 18.34 -25.70 18.48
CA VAL A 198 17.89 -24.29 18.52
C VAL A 198 17.13 -24.03 19.81
N ALA A 199 17.64 -23.13 20.64
CA ALA A 199 16.99 -22.71 21.89
C ALA A 199 16.01 -21.56 21.68
N LYS A 200 16.35 -20.58 20.83
CA LYS A 200 15.53 -19.41 20.52
C LYS A 200 15.76 -18.94 19.09
N ALA A 201 14.74 -18.38 18.45
CA ALA A 201 14.86 -17.67 17.19
C ALA A 201 14.15 -16.31 17.28
N PHE A 202 14.72 -15.28 16.66
CA PHE A 202 14.16 -13.93 16.63
C PHE A 202 14.26 -13.34 15.22
N ALA A 203 13.14 -12.97 14.64
CA ALA A 203 13.11 -12.20 13.40
C ALA A 203 13.24 -10.70 13.73
N MET A 204 14.36 -10.11 13.30
CA MET A 204 14.74 -8.72 13.52
C MET A 204 14.63 -7.89 12.24
N GLN A 205 14.77 -6.56 12.37
CA GLN A 205 14.77 -5.62 11.24
C GLN A 205 13.59 -5.82 10.28
N ALA A 206 12.39 -5.92 10.86
CA ALA A 206 11.17 -6.19 10.13
C ALA A 206 11.18 -7.50 9.31
N GLY A 207 11.89 -8.52 9.80
CA GLY A 207 11.99 -9.84 9.16
C GLY A 207 13.09 -9.93 8.10
N ARG A 208 14.02 -8.96 8.03
CA ARG A 208 15.20 -9.01 7.14
C ARG A 208 16.42 -9.67 7.78
N GLU A 209 16.36 -9.93 9.07
CA GLU A 209 17.38 -10.69 9.80
C GLU A 209 16.69 -11.75 10.66
N LEU A 210 17.18 -12.99 10.63
CA LEU A 210 16.76 -14.05 11.52
C LEU A 210 17.94 -14.46 12.39
N ARG A 211 17.83 -14.21 13.69
CA ARG A 211 18.87 -14.52 14.67
C ARG A 211 18.48 -15.78 15.43
N VAL A 212 19.29 -16.81 15.31
CA VAL A 212 19.06 -18.14 15.87
C VAL A 212 20.06 -18.37 16.98
N ILE A 213 19.60 -18.67 18.19
CA ILE A 213 20.43 -18.96 19.35
C ILE A 213 20.39 -20.46 19.58
N VAL A 214 21.57 -21.08 19.60
CA VAL A 214 21.71 -22.54 19.78
C VAL A 214 22.32 -22.89 21.14
N GLU A 215 21.99 -24.08 21.61
CA GLU A 215 22.54 -24.65 22.84
C GLU A 215 24.00 -25.06 22.62
N ALA A 216 24.94 -24.35 23.23
CA ALA A 216 26.37 -24.52 22.98
C ALA A 216 26.91 -25.90 23.41
N ASP A 217 26.23 -26.59 24.32
CA ASP A 217 26.54 -27.94 24.78
C ASP A 217 26.06 -29.04 23.80
N LYS A 218 25.07 -28.75 22.94
CA LYS A 218 24.50 -29.72 22.00
C LYS A 218 24.91 -29.47 20.55
N VAL A 219 25.18 -28.22 20.20
CA VAL A 219 25.54 -27.80 18.84
C VAL A 219 27.04 -27.58 18.74
N THR A 220 27.68 -28.18 17.73
CA THR A 220 29.09 -27.94 17.40
C THR A 220 29.24 -26.70 16.52
N ASP A 221 30.44 -26.14 16.41
CA ASP A 221 30.68 -24.98 15.54
C ASP A 221 30.38 -25.30 14.07
N GLN A 222 30.79 -26.49 13.60
CA GLN A 222 30.46 -26.96 12.25
C GLN A 222 28.95 -27.07 12.03
N TYR A 223 28.22 -27.63 13.00
CA TYR A 223 26.77 -27.75 12.86
C TYR A 223 26.09 -26.38 12.89
N ALA A 224 26.62 -25.39 13.61
CA ALA A 224 26.10 -24.02 13.57
C ALA A 224 26.22 -23.37 12.19
N ASP A 225 27.34 -23.60 11.48
CA ASP A 225 27.52 -23.17 10.09
C ASP A 225 26.50 -23.84 9.16
N ASP A 226 26.37 -25.16 9.27
CA ASP A 226 25.41 -25.96 8.48
C ASP A 226 23.96 -25.49 8.75
N LEU A 227 23.61 -25.22 10.00
CA LEU A 227 22.28 -24.77 10.42
C LEU A 227 21.93 -23.40 9.83
N SER A 228 22.91 -22.49 9.77
CA SER A 228 22.71 -21.17 9.13
C SER A 228 22.36 -21.31 7.64
N PHE A 229 23.04 -22.23 6.95
CA PHE A 229 22.81 -22.51 5.54
C PHE A 229 21.47 -23.20 5.31
N MET A 230 21.18 -24.28 6.05
CA MET A 230 19.92 -25.02 5.94
C MET A 230 18.69 -24.14 6.19
N ILE A 231 18.73 -23.29 7.21
CA ILE A 231 17.63 -22.36 7.51
C ILE A 231 17.47 -21.35 6.36
N SER A 232 18.58 -20.80 5.84
CA SER A 232 18.50 -19.85 4.73
C SER A 232 17.91 -20.46 3.46
N GLN A 233 18.27 -21.71 3.14
CA GLN A 233 17.75 -22.44 2.00
C GLN A 233 16.26 -22.76 2.17
N LYS A 234 15.86 -23.20 3.37
CA LYS A 234 14.45 -23.53 3.64
C LYS A 234 13.55 -22.30 3.56
N ILE A 235 14.03 -21.13 4.03
CA ILE A 235 13.32 -19.86 3.85
C ILE A 235 13.16 -19.54 2.37
N GLN A 236 14.20 -19.73 1.56
CA GLN A 236 14.16 -19.47 0.12
C GLN A 236 13.16 -20.38 -0.61
N ASP A 237 13.07 -21.65 -0.21
CA ASP A 237 12.24 -22.66 -0.87
C ASP A 237 10.76 -22.60 -0.43
N GLU A 238 10.50 -22.37 0.86
CA GLU A 238 9.16 -22.49 1.45
C GLU A 238 8.46 -21.14 1.67
N MET A 239 9.18 -20.02 1.73
CA MET A 239 8.61 -18.71 2.06
C MET A 239 8.76 -17.70 0.91
N GLN A 240 7.66 -17.05 0.54
CA GLN A 240 7.73 -15.88 -0.34
C GLN A 240 8.17 -14.65 0.43
N TYR A 241 9.43 -14.26 0.25
CA TYR A 241 10.01 -13.08 0.87
C TYR A 241 10.59 -12.10 -0.16
N PRO A 242 10.20 -10.81 -0.11
CA PRO A 242 10.81 -9.79 -0.94
C PRO A 242 12.18 -9.39 -0.38
N GLY A 243 13.24 -9.64 -1.15
CA GLY A 243 14.61 -9.27 -0.81
C GLY A 243 15.37 -10.36 -0.04
N GLN A 244 16.59 -10.04 0.37
CA GLN A 244 17.46 -10.97 1.09
C GLN A 244 17.16 -10.97 2.60
N ILE A 245 17.16 -12.16 3.20
CA ILE A 245 17.13 -12.34 4.65
C ILE A 245 18.51 -12.81 5.11
N ARG A 246 19.08 -12.11 6.10
CA ARG A 246 20.31 -12.53 6.74
C ARG A 246 20.01 -13.51 7.88
N VAL A 247 20.47 -14.75 7.78
CA VAL A 247 20.42 -15.71 8.89
C VAL A 247 21.71 -15.63 9.69
N THR A 248 21.61 -15.51 11.02
CA THR A 248 22.77 -15.47 11.91
C THR A 248 22.57 -16.45 13.05
N VAL A 249 23.40 -17.49 13.10
CA VAL A 249 23.40 -18.47 14.18
C VAL A 249 24.41 -18.03 15.24
N ILE A 250 23.98 -17.98 16.49
CA ILE A 250 24.78 -17.56 17.65
C ILE A 250 24.84 -18.72 18.61
N ARG A 251 26.05 -19.24 18.80
CA ARG A 251 26.38 -20.21 19.84
C ARG A 251 27.04 -19.48 21.00
N GLU A 252 26.39 -19.46 22.17
CA GLU A 252 26.86 -18.71 23.33
C GLU A 252 26.99 -19.61 24.56
N LYS A 253 28.13 -19.54 25.26
CA LYS A 253 28.33 -20.14 26.58
C LYS A 253 28.51 -19.02 27.61
N ARG A 254 27.59 -18.92 28.58
CA ARG A 254 27.70 -17.98 29.71
C ARG A 254 28.16 -18.71 30.97
N ALA A 255 29.28 -18.27 31.54
CA ALA A 255 29.75 -18.70 32.85
C ALA A 255 29.70 -17.51 33.81
N VAL A 256 28.99 -17.65 34.93
CA VAL A 256 28.83 -16.59 35.93
C VAL A 256 29.32 -17.13 37.27
N ALA A 257 30.25 -16.40 37.90
CA ALA A 257 30.75 -16.69 39.23
C ALA A 257 30.60 -15.44 40.10
N PHE A 258 30.21 -15.64 41.36
CA PHE A 258 30.08 -14.55 42.33
C PHE A 258 31.20 -14.67 43.35
N ALA A 259 31.97 -13.60 43.51
CA ALA A 259 32.85 -13.44 44.68
C ALA A 259 31.98 -12.96 45.85
N ARG A 260 32.20 -13.53 47.04
CA ARG A 260 31.70 -12.99 48.30
C ARG A 260 32.84 -12.37 49.07
#